data_AF-A0A8J7MD27-F1
#
_entry.id   AF-A0A8J7MD27-F1
#
_cell.length_a   1.000
_cell.length_b   1.000
_cell.length_c   1.000
_cell.angle_alpha   90.00
_cell.angle_beta   90.00
_cell.angle_gamma   90.00
#
_symmetry.space_group_name_H-M   'P 1'
#
loop_
_entity.id
_entity.type
_entity.pdbx_description
1 polymer ?
#
loop_
_entity_poly.entity_id
_entity_poly.type
_entity_poly.pdbx_seq_one_letter_code
_entity_poly.pdbx_strand_id
1 'polypeptide(L)'
;MMMKQAKGTFCLPAALGVAFASALTVEAEQKYESDYESLANYQAPEWYQDAKLGVWPIWGVYSVPCYAGTHAAEWYAWHMYDTSNANWHFEHHKKTSATRRILVSRI
;
A
#
# COMPACT_ATOMS: atom_id res chain seq x y z
N MET A 1 -20.04 59.16 6.63
CA MET A 1 -20.65 59.50 5.33
C MET A 1 -21.82 58.54 5.11
N MET A 2 -23.03 59.08 5.24
CA MET A 2 -24.35 58.61 4.76
C MET A 2 -24.81 57.15 4.99
N MET A 3 -25.73 57.05 5.95
CA MET A 3 -26.84 56.12 6.00
C MET A 3 -27.84 56.35 4.85
N LYS A 4 -28.47 55.28 4.35
CA LYS A 4 -29.87 55.20 3.86
C LYS A 4 -30.35 53.77 4.17
N GLN A 5 -31.16 53.49 5.20
CA GLN A 5 -32.65 53.45 5.22
C GLN A 5 -33.23 52.68 3.99
N ALA A 6 -34.11 51.67 4.10
CA ALA A 6 -35.17 51.49 5.09
C ALA A 6 -35.93 50.14 4.98
N LYS A 7 -36.60 49.78 6.10
CA LYS A 7 -37.96 49.18 6.26
C LYS A 7 -38.18 47.66 6.11
N GLY A 8 -38.69 47.05 7.19
CA GLY A 8 -39.60 45.91 7.12
C GLY A 8 -39.54 44.93 8.29
N THR A 9 -40.11 45.30 9.43
CA THR A 9 -40.42 44.41 10.57
C THR A 9 -41.53 43.43 10.20
N PHE A 10 -41.36 42.11 10.36
CA PHE A 10 -42.48 41.25 10.77
C PHE A 10 -42.01 39.91 11.37
N CYS A 11 -42.81 39.43 12.30
CA CYS A 11 -42.56 38.41 13.31
C CYS A 11 -43.03 37.01 12.85
N LEU A 12 -42.38 35.98 13.41
CA LEU A 12 -42.79 34.57 13.58
C LEU A 12 -42.66 33.54 12.44
N PRO A 13 -42.33 32.27 12.80
CA PRO A 13 -41.73 31.26 11.95
C PRO A 13 -42.79 30.38 11.26
N ALA A 14 -42.52 29.97 10.03
CA ALA A 14 -43.31 28.96 9.35
C ALA A 14 -42.39 27.99 8.61
N ALA A 15 -42.57 26.72 8.92
CA ALA A 15 -41.84 25.57 8.42
C ALA A 15 -41.79 25.51 6.88
N LEU A 16 -40.60 25.27 6.33
CA LEU A 16 -40.43 24.46 5.14
C LEU A 16 -39.16 23.61 5.34
N GLY A 17 -39.38 22.32 5.58
CA GLY A 17 -38.33 21.35 5.78
C GLY A 17 -37.46 21.21 4.54
N VAL A 18 -36.14 21.33 4.73
CA VAL A 18 -35.18 20.78 3.79
C VAL A 18 -34.81 19.40 4.30
N ALA A 19 -35.57 18.40 3.87
CA ALA A 19 -35.14 17.02 3.96
C ALA A 19 -33.98 16.83 2.98
N PHE A 20 -32.74 17.01 3.47
CA PHE A 20 -31.55 16.56 2.76
C PHE A 20 -31.42 15.05 2.99
N ALA A 21 -32.32 14.28 2.37
CA ALA A 21 -32.15 12.84 2.23
C ALA A 21 -31.10 12.61 1.14
N SER A 22 -29.82 12.62 1.51
CA SER A 22 -28.77 12.10 0.64
C SER A 22 -29.09 10.64 0.34
N ALA A 23 -29.55 10.39 -0.87
CA ALA A 23 -29.61 9.06 -1.42
C ALA A 23 -28.17 8.51 -1.41
N LEU A 24 -27.90 7.59 -0.50
CA LEU A 24 -26.80 6.65 -0.65
C LEU A 24 -27.19 5.73 -1.82
N THR A 25 -26.98 6.20 -3.05
CA THR A 25 -26.89 5.31 -4.19
C THR A 25 -25.69 4.41 -3.92
N VAL A 26 -25.97 3.19 -3.48
CA VAL A 26 -24.98 2.11 -3.50
C VAL A 26 -24.62 1.93 -4.97
N GLU A 27 -23.44 2.42 -5.36
CA GLU A 27 -22.86 2.16 -6.67
C GLU A 27 -22.81 0.63 -6.82
N ALA A 28 -23.56 0.08 -7.78
CA ALA A 28 -23.54 -1.34 -8.03
C ALA A 28 -22.12 -1.73 -8.44
N GLU A 29 -21.46 -2.55 -7.63
CA GLU A 29 -20.14 -3.10 -7.96
C GLU A 29 -20.22 -3.79 -9.32
N GLN A 30 -19.48 -3.28 -10.31
CA GLN A 30 -19.37 -3.96 -11.60
C GLN A 30 -18.79 -5.35 -11.37
N LYS A 31 -19.57 -6.37 -11.73
CA LYS A 31 -19.09 -7.75 -11.70
C LYS A 31 -18.20 -8.00 -12.92
N TYR A 32 -16.96 -8.37 -12.66
CA TYR A 32 -16.03 -8.82 -13.69
C TYR A 32 -16.22 -10.31 -13.96
N GLU A 33 -16.14 -10.67 -15.24
CA GLU A 33 -16.10 -12.07 -15.70
C GLU A 33 -14.64 -12.48 -15.93
N SER A 34 -14.37 -13.79 -16.01
CA SER A 34 -13.01 -14.34 -16.18
C SER A 34 -12.48 -14.29 -17.62
N ASP A 35 -12.88 -13.26 -18.38
CA ASP A 35 -12.43 -13.02 -19.75
C ASP A 35 -11.71 -11.67 -19.89
N TYR A 36 -10.83 -11.57 -20.89
CA TYR A 36 -10.00 -10.38 -21.10
C TYR A 36 -10.81 -9.13 -21.43
N GLU A 37 -11.92 -9.26 -22.16
CA GLU A 37 -12.76 -8.12 -22.58
C GLU A 37 -13.44 -7.49 -21.36
N SER A 38 -13.88 -8.31 -20.42
CA SER A 38 -14.42 -7.85 -19.13
C SER A 38 -13.37 -7.08 -18.32
N LEU A 39 -12.18 -7.67 -18.14
CA LEU A 39 -11.09 -7.08 -17.34
C LEU A 39 -10.51 -5.79 -17.95
N ALA A 40 -10.56 -5.64 -19.28
CA ALA A 40 -10.10 -4.44 -19.97
C ALA A 40 -10.91 -3.18 -19.59
N ASN A 41 -12.12 -3.33 -19.05
CA ASN A 41 -12.94 -2.22 -18.58
C ASN A 41 -12.53 -1.71 -17.18
N TYR A 42 -11.58 -2.37 -16.50
CA TYR A 42 -11.12 -1.93 -15.18
C TYR A 42 -10.48 -0.54 -15.23
N GLN A 43 -10.90 0.33 -14.31
CA GLN A 43 -10.27 1.62 -14.06
C GLN A 43 -9.77 1.67 -12.63
N ALA A 44 -8.57 2.21 -12.44
CA ALA A 44 -8.02 2.40 -11.10
C ALA A 44 -8.93 3.36 -10.31
N PRO A 45 -9.27 3.05 -9.04
CA PRO A 45 -10.20 3.87 -8.27
C PRO A 45 -9.62 5.26 -7.98
N GLU A 46 -10.49 6.25 -7.83
CA GLU A 46 -10.11 7.67 -7.66
C GLU A 46 -9.12 7.86 -6.49
N TRP A 47 -9.36 7.20 -5.35
CA TRP A 47 -8.47 7.28 -4.19
C TRP A 47 -7.03 6.83 -4.49
N TYR A 48 -6.84 5.84 -5.37
CA TYR A 48 -5.51 5.35 -5.74
C TYR A 48 -4.82 6.34 -6.67
N GLN A 49 -5.59 6.95 -7.57
CA GLN A 49 -5.08 8.01 -8.43
C GLN A 49 -4.66 9.22 -7.60
N ASP A 50 -5.40 9.56 -6.55
CA ASP A 50 -5.17 10.72 -5.68
C ASP A 50 -4.03 10.54 -4.67
N ALA A 51 -3.68 9.31 -4.29
CA ALA A 51 -2.67 9.05 -3.26
C ALA A 51 -1.27 9.61 -3.62
N LYS A 52 -0.90 9.64 -4.91
CA LYS A 52 0.36 10.12 -5.53
C LYS A 52 1.70 9.54 -4.98
N LEU A 53 1.76 9.08 -3.74
CA LEU A 53 2.93 8.54 -3.07
C LEU A 53 2.56 7.28 -2.28
N GLY A 54 3.25 6.17 -2.55
CA GLY A 54 3.14 4.93 -1.81
C GLY A 54 4.50 4.51 -1.24
N VAL A 55 4.51 3.98 -0.01
CA VAL A 55 5.69 3.36 0.59
C VAL A 55 5.44 1.86 0.63
N TRP A 56 6.35 1.09 0.04
CA TRP A 56 6.24 -0.37 0.01
C TRP A 56 7.43 -1.01 0.73
N PRO A 57 7.23 -1.58 1.94
CA PRO A 57 8.28 -2.26 2.66
C PRO A 57 8.50 -3.68 2.11
N ILE A 58 9.72 -3.94 1.66
CA ILE A 58 10.18 -5.27 1.24
C ILE A 58 10.76 -5.98 2.47
N TRP A 59 9.90 -6.70 3.19
CA TRP A 59 10.26 -7.48 4.39
C TRP A 59 9.86 -8.95 4.26
N GLY A 60 10.75 -9.86 4.66
CA GLY A 60 10.52 -11.30 4.62
C GLY A 60 11.68 -12.10 5.20
N VAL A 61 11.71 -13.41 4.97
CA VAL A 61 12.75 -14.31 5.53
C VAL A 61 14.15 -13.94 5.02
N TYR A 62 14.27 -13.39 3.81
CA TYR A 62 15.51 -12.85 3.26
C TYR A 62 16.05 -11.64 4.06
N SER A 63 15.26 -10.98 4.90
CA SER A 63 15.72 -9.91 5.78
C SER A 63 16.50 -10.46 7.00
N VAL A 64 16.36 -11.74 7.34
CA VAL A 64 17.06 -12.40 8.47
C VAL A 64 18.59 -12.39 8.30
N PRO A 65 19.17 -12.76 7.14
CA PRO A 65 20.62 -12.64 6.94
C PRO A 65 21.10 -11.18 6.88
N CYS A 66 20.20 -10.22 6.61
CA CYS A 66 20.51 -8.79 6.51
C CYS A 66 21.76 -8.53 5.66
N TYR A 67 21.85 -9.23 4.52
CA TYR A 67 23.01 -9.19 3.65
C TYR A 67 22.58 -8.98 2.20
N ALA A 68 23.14 -7.95 1.59
CA ALA A 68 23.03 -7.67 0.17
C ALA A 68 24.46 -7.64 -0.39
N GLY A 69 24.73 -8.48 -1.38
CA GLY A 69 25.97 -8.40 -2.16
C GLY A 69 25.84 -7.33 -3.25
N THR A 70 26.09 -7.70 -4.51
CA THR A 70 25.86 -6.84 -5.68
C THR A 70 24.41 -6.77 -6.12
N HIS A 71 23.54 -7.62 -5.57
CA HIS A 71 22.12 -7.69 -5.91
C HIS A 71 21.29 -7.30 -4.69
N ALA A 72 20.01 -7.05 -4.94
CA ALA A 72 19.07 -6.71 -3.90
C ALA A 72 18.87 -7.89 -2.91
N ALA A 73 18.66 -7.57 -1.63
CA ALA A 73 18.71 -8.53 -0.53
C ALA A 73 17.65 -9.64 -0.62
N GLU A 74 16.53 -9.39 -1.30
CA GLU A 74 15.46 -10.36 -1.50
C GLU A 74 15.89 -11.57 -2.33
N TRP A 75 16.94 -11.42 -3.14
CA TRP A 75 17.53 -12.51 -3.93
C TRP A 75 18.50 -13.39 -3.14
N TYR A 76 18.68 -13.13 -1.85
CA TYR A 76 19.59 -13.90 -1.01
C TYR A 76 19.30 -15.41 -1.08
N ALA A 77 18.03 -15.82 -1.11
CA ALA A 77 17.66 -17.24 -1.19
C ALA A 77 18.08 -17.91 -2.50
N TRP A 78 18.06 -17.17 -3.60
CA TRP A 78 18.53 -17.67 -4.89
C TRP A 78 20.05 -17.83 -4.90
N HIS A 79 20.76 -16.80 -4.42
CA HIS A 79 22.22 -16.75 -4.50
C HIS A 79 22.94 -17.54 -3.40
N MET A 80 22.28 -17.87 -2.28
CA MET A 80 22.92 -18.63 -1.20
C MET A 80 23.29 -20.07 -1.57
N TYR A 81 22.75 -20.60 -2.68
CA TYR A 81 23.00 -21.96 -3.15
C TYR A 81 23.85 -22.03 -4.42
N ASP A 82 24.21 -20.88 -5.00
CA ASP A 82 25.05 -20.82 -6.18
C ASP A 82 26.53 -20.95 -5.77
N THR A 83 27.12 -22.08 -6.14
CA THR A 83 28.47 -22.49 -5.77
C THR A 83 29.56 -21.90 -6.67
N SER A 84 29.21 -21.03 -7.62
CA SER A 84 30.20 -20.36 -8.46
C SER A 84 31.15 -19.52 -7.60
N ASN A 85 32.46 -19.58 -7.91
CA ASN A 85 33.52 -18.96 -7.11
C ASN A 85 33.43 -17.42 -6.99
N ALA A 86 32.51 -16.78 -7.70
CA ALA A 86 32.26 -15.34 -7.65
C ALA A 86 31.08 -14.95 -6.74
N ASN A 87 30.34 -15.92 -6.17
CA ASN A 87 29.13 -15.60 -5.43
C ASN A 87 29.39 -15.36 -3.93
N TRP A 88 29.50 -14.09 -3.55
CA TRP A 88 29.68 -13.67 -2.16
C TRP A 88 28.53 -14.06 -1.22
N HIS A 89 27.31 -14.33 -1.73
CA HIS A 89 26.17 -14.76 -0.90
C HIS A 89 26.34 -16.20 -0.40
N PHE A 90 26.85 -17.10 -1.25
CA PHE A 90 27.16 -18.47 -0.86
C PHE A 90 28.24 -18.51 0.22
N GLU A 91 29.31 -17.75 0.04
CA GLU A 91 30.38 -17.65 1.04
C GLU A 91 29.91 -17.01 2.35
N HIS A 92 29.10 -15.95 2.28
CA HIS A 92 28.47 -15.36 3.46
C HIS A 92 27.59 -16.39 4.19
N HIS A 93 26.73 -17.11 3.46
CA HIS A 93 25.82 -18.08 4.05
C HIS A 93 26.57 -19.21 4.77
N LYS A 94 27.61 -19.78 4.15
CA LYS A 94 28.43 -20.82 4.79
C LYS A 94 29.06 -20.32 6.09
N LYS A 95 29.69 -19.15 6.08
CA LYS A 95 30.37 -18.58 7.25
C LYS A 95 29.37 -18.33 8.38
N THR A 96 28.30 -17.60 8.09
CA THR A 96 27.31 -17.18 9.10
C THR A 96 26.53 -18.36 9.68
N SER A 97 26.13 -19.33 8.84
CA SER A 97 25.38 -20.52 9.29
C SER A 97 26.26 -21.51 10.07
N ALA A 98 27.52 -21.70 9.66
CA ALA A 98 28.45 -22.56 10.38
C ALA A 98 28.81 -21.98 11.76
N THR A 99 29.04 -20.66 11.86
CA THR A 99 29.33 -19.98 13.14
C THR A 99 28.18 -20.12 14.13
N ARG A 100 26.91 -19.99 13.69
CA ARG A 100 25.75 -20.16 14.57
C ARG A 100 25.61 -21.60 15.08
N ARG A 101 26.01 -22.61 14.30
CA ARG A 101 25.95 -24.01 14.71
C ARG A 101 26.88 -24.33 15.89
N ILE A 102 28.08 -23.73 15.92
CA ILE A 102 29.07 -23.95 16.98
C ILE A 102 28.70 -23.23 18.28
N LEU A 103 28.02 -22.09 18.19
CA LEU A 103 27.60 -21.30 19.35
C LEU A 103 26.41 -21.94 20.08
N VAL A 104 25.46 -22.54 19.36
CA VAL A 104 24.31 -23.23 19.98
C VAL A 104 24.71 -24.58 20.59
N SER A 105 25.77 -25.23 20.10
CA SER A 105 26.27 -26.50 20.67
C SER A 105 27.19 -26.33 21.88
N ARG A 106 27.37 -25.09 22.38
CA ARG A 106 28.25 -24.76 23.51
C ARG A 106 27.50 -24.16 24.72
N ILE A 107 26.17 -24.29 24.72
CA ILE A 107 25.27 -23.98 25.84
C ILE A 107 24.77 -25.31 26.38
#